data_AF-A0A2V8Q6M4-F1
#
_entry.id   AF-A0A2V8Q6M4-F1
#
_cell.length_a   1.000
_cell.length_b   1.000
_cell.length_c   1.000
_cell.angle_alpha   90.00
_cell.angle_beta   90.00
_cell.angle_gamma   90.00
#
_symmetry.space_group_name_H-M   'P 1'
#
loop_
_entity.id
_entity.type
_entity.pdbx_description
1 polymer ?
#
loop_
_entity_poly.entity_id
_entity_poly.type
_entity_poly.pdbx_seq_one_letter_code
_entity_poly.pdbx_strand_id
1 'polypeptide(L)'
;TWFIPGQQAMNIGFNISLLSFGSGLLVGFRICLAMAIGTAISWFILPRYLLSHGMITALTYPATLRWVMWPATGLMVAGGLTSLVLKWNLIVKTFRGLRTSTTARNDFPMRWVVIGSIFMAVVICLIQYFSMGIPVYLSFIAIVLSLPLMLVGLRVLGETNWGPISAMSNMMQAIFAFISPGNVPVNMSSSGLTGTRSTIEIKSAQPDDRATDRGARWIDRDGDRVSGAAK
;
A
#
# COMPACT_ATOMS: atom_id res chain seq x y z
N THR A 1 13.36 -36.00 16.02
CA THR A 1 13.99 -35.69 17.31
C THR A 1 14.09 -34.18 17.46
N TRP A 2 13.72 -33.66 18.64
CA TRP A 2 13.82 -32.26 19.12
C TRP A 2 12.80 -31.22 18.63
N PHE A 3 11.62 -31.27 19.25
CA PHE A 3 10.68 -30.14 19.36
C PHE A 3 11.16 -29.19 20.47
N ILE A 4 11.56 -27.97 20.12
CA ILE A 4 11.66 -26.83 21.04
C ILE A 4 10.40 -25.98 20.84
N PRO A 5 9.62 -25.67 21.90
CA PRO A 5 8.42 -24.85 21.76
C PRO A 5 8.82 -23.41 21.40
N GLY A 6 8.26 -22.88 20.30
CA GLY A 6 8.31 -21.43 20.00
C GLY A 6 9.29 -20.97 18.92
N GLN A 7 10.04 -21.86 18.26
CA GLN A 7 10.92 -21.49 17.14
C GLN A 7 10.62 -22.37 15.93
N GLN A 8 9.64 -21.96 15.11
CA GLN A 8 9.36 -22.66 13.86
C GLN A 8 10.55 -22.48 12.90
N ALA A 9 11.25 -23.58 12.65
CA ALA A 9 12.24 -23.67 11.58
C ALA A 9 11.59 -23.24 10.26
N MET A 10 12.31 -22.45 9.47
CA MET A 10 11.86 -21.88 8.20
C MET A 10 11.52 -23.00 7.20
N ASN A 11 10.25 -23.43 7.17
CA ASN A 11 9.75 -24.42 6.23
C ASN A 11 9.27 -23.73 4.95
N ILE A 12 9.72 -24.24 3.80
CA ILE A 12 9.27 -23.78 2.49
C ILE A 12 8.03 -24.58 2.12
N GLY A 13 6.87 -23.94 2.10
CA GLY A 13 5.62 -24.53 1.63
C GLY A 13 5.23 -23.98 0.26
N PHE A 14 4.86 -24.86 -0.66
CA PHE A 14 4.25 -24.46 -1.92
C PHE A 14 2.73 -24.56 -1.79
N ASN A 15 2.03 -23.44 -2.03
CA ASN A 15 0.58 -23.44 -2.17
C ASN A 15 0.24 -23.08 -3.62
N ILE A 16 -0.24 -24.07 -4.36
CA ILE A 16 -0.66 -23.90 -5.75
C ILE A 16 -2.17 -23.67 -5.72
N SER A 17 -2.57 -22.42 -5.88
CA SER A 17 -3.96 -22.02 -5.96
C SER A 17 -4.28 -21.54 -7.38
N LEU A 18 -5.43 -21.97 -7.92
CA LEU A 18 -5.90 -21.52 -9.24
C LEU A 18 -6.05 -19.99 -9.29
N LEU A 19 -6.42 -19.39 -8.16
CA LEU A 19 -6.50 -17.94 -7.96
C LEU A 19 -5.14 -17.25 -8.11
N SER A 20 -4.07 -17.86 -7.59
CA SER A 20 -2.70 -17.33 -7.71
C SER A 20 -2.20 -17.40 -9.15
N PHE A 21 -2.58 -18.45 -9.89
CA PHE A 21 -2.26 -18.55 -11.31
C PHE A 21 -3.01 -17.50 -12.14
N GLY A 22 -4.32 -17.31 -11.89
CA GLY A 22 -5.11 -16.28 -12.55
C GLY A 22 -4.65 -14.85 -12.24
N SER A 23 -4.31 -14.56 -10.98
CA SER A 23 -3.74 -13.27 -10.56
C SER A 23 -2.39 -12.99 -11.27
N GLY A 24 -1.51 -13.99 -11.38
CA GLY A 24 -0.24 -13.85 -12.08
C GLY A 24 -0.42 -13.53 -13.58
N LEU A 25 -1.45 -14.08 -14.21
CA LEU A 25 -1.75 -13.81 -15.62
C LEU A 25 -2.22 -12.36 -15.85
N LEU A 26 -2.98 -11.78 -14.91
CA LEU A 26 -3.43 -10.39 -14.97
C LEU A 26 -2.30 -9.38 -14.74
N VAL A 27 -1.39 -9.68 -13.82
CA VAL A 27 -0.25 -8.80 -13.48
C VAL A 27 0.82 -8.81 -14.58
N GLY A 28 0.97 -9.92 -15.28
CA GLY A 28 1.86 -10.05 -16.43
C GLY A 28 3.24 -10.60 -16.08
N PHE A 29 3.83 -11.27 -17.07
CA PHE A 29 5.03 -12.09 -16.89
C PHE A 29 6.24 -11.34 -16.33
N ARG A 30 6.45 -10.09 -16.74
CA ARG A 30 7.63 -9.28 -16.33
C ARG A 30 7.63 -9.00 -14.83
N ILE A 31 6.47 -8.67 -14.26
CA ILE A 31 6.33 -8.37 -12.84
C ILE A 31 6.40 -9.66 -12.02
N CYS A 32 5.78 -10.75 -12.49
CA CYS A 32 5.91 -12.06 -11.86
C CYS A 32 7.37 -12.52 -11.78
N LEU A 33 8.15 -12.32 -12.85
CA LEU A 33 9.57 -12.68 -12.88
C LEU A 33 10.38 -11.81 -11.89
N ALA A 34 10.10 -10.51 -11.82
CA ALA A 34 10.71 -9.62 -10.83
C ALA A 34 10.36 -10.02 -9.39
N MET A 35 9.11 -10.39 -9.11
CA MET A 35 8.68 -10.90 -7.80
C MET A 35 9.33 -12.25 -7.46
N ALA A 36 9.48 -13.14 -8.45
CA ALA A 36 10.15 -14.43 -8.28
C ALA A 36 11.63 -14.26 -7.96
N ILE A 37 12.33 -13.37 -8.68
CA ILE A 37 13.73 -13.01 -8.38
C ILE A 37 13.82 -12.38 -6.99
N GLY A 38 12.95 -11.43 -6.65
CA GLY A 38 12.93 -10.78 -5.34
C GLY A 38 12.72 -11.78 -4.20
N THR A 39 11.82 -12.74 -4.39
CA THR A 39 11.57 -13.83 -3.42
C THR A 39 12.78 -14.75 -3.31
N ALA A 40 13.40 -15.11 -4.44
CA ALA A 40 14.58 -15.97 -4.46
C ALA A 40 15.77 -15.29 -3.75
N ILE A 41 16.02 -14.01 -4.01
CA ILE A 41 17.07 -13.24 -3.33
C ILE A 41 16.77 -13.14 -1.83
N SER A 42 15.53 -12.77 -1.50
CA SER A 42 15.10 -12.56 -0.12
C SER A 42 15.14 -13.83 0.74
N TRP A 43 14.84 -14.99 0.14
CA TRP A 43 14.71 -16.25 0.87
C TRP A 43 15.93 -17.18 0.76
N PHE A 44 16.71 -17.10 -0.32
CA PHE A 44 17.89 -17.95 -0.50
C PHE A 44 19.20 -17.23 -0.19
N ILE A 45 19.33 -15.93 -0.45
CA ILE A 45 20.58 -15.20 -0.21
C ILE A 45 20.58 -14.59 1.18
N LEU A 46 19.51 -13.87 1.52
CA LEU A 46 19.47 -13.08 2.75
C LEU A 46 19.54 -13.90 4.06
N PRO A 47 18.83 -15.03 4.23
CA PRO A 47 18.83 -15.76 5.51
C PRO A 47 20.17 -16.45 5.76
N ARG A 48 20.85 -16.90 4.69
CA ARG A 48 22.17 -17.54 4.75
C ARG A 48 23.26 -16.51 5.09
N TYR A 49 23.15 -15.33 4.49
CA TYR A 49 24.08 -14.21 4.73
C TYR A 49 23.92 -13.62 6.15
N LEU A 50 22.68 -13.48 6.62
CA LEU A 50 22.39 -12.99 7.97
C LEU A 50 22.87 -13.94 9.09
N LEU A 51 22.90 -15.25 8.82
CA LEU A 51 23.45 -16.25 9.74
C LEU A 51 24.97 -16.27 9.78
N SER A 52 25.62 -16.12 8.62
CA SER A 52 27.09 -16.11 8.57
C SER A 52 27.70 -14.86 9.19
N HIS A 53 26.96 -13.74 9.23
CA HIS A 53 27.39 -12.47 9.83
C HIS A 53 26.91 -12.29 11.28
N GLY A 54 26.29 -13.31 11.89
CA GLY A 54 25.90 -13.29 13.31
C GLY A 54 24.80 -12.29 13.69
N MET A 55 24.10 -11.71 12.70
CA MET A 55 23.04 -10.72 12.93
C MET A 55 21.70 -11.35 13.37
N ILE A 56 21.61 -12.69 13.33
CA ILE A 56 20.48 -13.46 13.86
C ILE A 56 20.99 -14.69 14.61
N THR A 57 20.50 -14.91 15.83
CA THR A 57 20.88 -16.04 16.69
C THR A 57 20.20 -17.36 16.31
N ALA A 58 19.14 -17.31 15.48
CA ALA A 58 18.42 -18.49 14.98
C ALA A 58 17.76 -18.22 13.62
N LEU A 59 17.67 -19.25 12.77
CA LEU A 59 16.97 -19.22 11.48
C LEU A 59 15.44 -19.27 11.66
N THR A 60 14.88 -18.26 12.33
CA THR A 60 13.45 -18.21 12.63
C THR A 60 12.73 -17.25 11.69
N TYR A 61 11.54 -17.65 11.23
CA TYR A 61 10.66 -16.86 10.36
C TYR A 61 10.51 -15.37 10.73
N PRO A 62 10.15 -14.97 11.97
CA PRO A 62 9.92 -13.57 12.30
C PRO A 62 11.20 -12.72 12.27
N ALA A 63 12.35 -13.32 12.58
CA ALA A 63 13.62 -12.61 12.60
C ALA A 63 14.10 -12.31 11.17
N THR A 64 14.01 -13.31 10.29
CA THR A 64 14.30 -13.15 8.85
C THR A 64 13.33 -12.18 8.20
N LEU A 65 12.03 -12.31 8.46
CA LEU A 65 10.99 -11.43 7.89
C LEU A 65 11.25 -9.97 8.27
N ARG A 66 11.53 -9.68 9.54
CA ARG A 66 11.82 -8.32 10.00
C ARG A 66 13.02 -7.72 9.27
N TRP A 67 14.07 -8.52 9.06
CA TRP A 67 15.25 -8.07 8.31
C TRP A 67 14.99 -7.88 6.82
N VAL A 68 14.19 -8.74 6.18
CA VAL A 68 13.79 -8.65 4.77
C VAL A 68 12.93 -7.42 4.48
N MET A 69 12.07 -7.00 5.43
CA MET A 69 11.17 -5.87 5.21
C MET A 69 11.91 -4.54 5.02
N TRP A 70 13.08 -4.35 5.64
CA TRP A 70 13.89 -3.14 5.51
C TRP A 70 14.40 -2.88 4.08
N PRO A 71 15.13 -3.80 3.41
CA PRO A 71 15.55 -3.60 2.04
C PRO A 71 14.35 -3.57 1.08
N ALA A 72 13.29 -4.34 1.33
CA ALA A 72 12.10 -4.34 0.48
C ALA A 72 11.38 -2.98 0.50
N THR A 73 11.15 -2.41 1.69
CA THR A 73 10.56 -1.05 1.83
C THR A 73 11.48 0.01 1.25
N GLY A 74 12.79 -0.10 1.47
CA GLY A 74 13.79 0.81 0.88
C GLY A 74 13.76 0.81 -0.66
N LEU A 75 13.77 -0.37 -1.29
CA LEU A 75 13.70 -0.48 -2.75
C LEU A 75 12.38 0.03 -3.32
N MET A 76 11.27 -0.22 -2.64
CA MET A 76 9.96 0.31 -3.04
C MET A 76 9.95 1.84 -3.04
N VAL A 77 10.43 2.45 -1.95
CA VAL A 77 10.48 3.91 -1.81
C VAL A 77 11.47 4.51 -2.81
N ALA A 78 12.65 3.90 -2.96
CA ALA A 78 13.64 4.34 -3.94
C ALA A 78 13.09 4.28 -5.36
N GLY A 79 12.44 3.17 -5.77
CA GLY A 79 11.82 3.04 -7.08
C GLY A 79 10.68 4.05 -7.29
N GLY A 80 9.86 4.25 -6.28
CA GLY A 80 8.79 5.24 -6.26
C GLY A 80 9.29 6.67 -6.42
N LEU A 81 10.23 7.09 -5.58
CA LEU A 81 10.85 8.43 -5.65
C LEU A 81 11.63 8.63 -6.94
N THR A 82 12.41 7.64 -7.38
CA THR A 82 13.15 7.69 -8.65
C THR A 82 12.19 7.97 -9.80
N SER A 83 11.02 7.34 -9.78
CA SER A 83 10.03 7.60 -10.82
C SER A 83 9.38 8.96 -10.78
N LEU A 84 9.17 9.49 -9.57
CA LEU A 84 8.65 10.84 -9.38
C LEU A 84 9.65 11.87 -9.93
N VAL A 85 10.93 11.66 -9.64
CA VAL A 85 12.04 12.49 -10.13
C VAL A 85 12.12 12.40 -11.66
N LEU A 86 12.08 11.20 -12.25
CA LEU A 86 12.10 11.02 -13.70
C LEU A 86 10.88 11.64 -14.39
N LYS A 87 9.72 11.64 -13.73
CA LYS A 87 8.45 12.20 -14.25
C LYS A 87 8.16 13.60 -13.73
N TRP A 88 9.14 14.33 -13.19
CA TRP A 88 8.96 15.67 -12.63
C TRP A 88 8.25 16.63 -13.60
N ASN A 89 8.57 16.55 -14.89
CA ASN A 89 7.93 17.34 -15.94
C ASN A 89 6.42 17.09 -16.06
N LEU A 90 5.94 15.86 -15.83
CA LEU A 90 4.51 15.52 -15.85
C LEU A 90 3.79 16.08 -14.63
N ILE A 91 4.42 16.05 -13.46
CA ILE A 91 3.87 16.61 -12.22
C ILE A 91 3.68 18.11 -12.41
N VAL A 92 4.74 18.82 -12.83
CA VAL A 92 4.68 20.27 -13.08
C VAL A 92 3.63 20.60 -14.14
N LYS A 93 3.51 19.81 -15.21
CA LYS A 93 2.49 19.99 -16.25
C LYS A 93 1.06 19.79 -15.72
N THR A 94 0.83 18.78 -14.88
CA THR A 94 -0.47 18.53 -14.25
C THR A 94 -0.85 19.65 -13.28
N PHE A 95 0.08 20.10 -12.43
CA PHE A 95 -0.15 21.23 -11.52
C PHE A 95 -0.38 22.54 -12.27
N ARG A 96 0.29 22.76 -13.41
CA ARG A 96 0.05 23.92 -14.28
C ARG A 96 -1.31 23.82 -14.98
N GLY A 97 -1.71 22.62 -15.41
CA GLY A 97 -3.03 22.35 -16.00
C GLY A 97 -4.19 22.60 -15.03
N LEU A 98 -4.02 22.20 -13.76
CA LEU A 98 -4.98 22.47 -12.68
C LEU A 98 -5.17 23.97 -12.40
N ARG A 99 -4.13 24.79 -12.64
CA ARG A 99 -4.22 26.26 -12.50
C ARG A 99 -4.95 26.92 -13.68
N THR A 100 -5.04 26.25 -14.82
CA THR A 100 -5.69 26.75 -16.05
C THR A 100 -7.12 26.22 -16.23
N SER A 101 -7.53 25.18 -15.52
CA SER A 101 -8.91 24.69 -15.51
C SER A 101 -9.83 25.59 -14.65
N THR A 102 -10.07 26.82 -15.12
CA THR A 102 -11.18 27.64 -14.63
C THR A 102 -12.47 27.11 -15.28
N THR A 103 -13.28 26.43 -14.47
CA THR A 103 -14.73 26.21 -14.63
C THR A 103 -15.23 25.93 -16.05
N ALA A 104 -15.41 24.65 -16.37
CA ALA A 104 -16.46 24.26 -17.30
C ALA A 104 -17.03 22.90 -16.88
N ARG A 105 -18.34 22.92 -16.60
CA ARG A 105 -19.28 21.79 -16.54
C ARG A 105 -19.38 21.06 -15.19
N ASN A 106 -20.46 21.39 -14.48
CA ASN A 106 -21.37 20.61 -13.61
C ASN A 106 -20.90 19.34 -12.85
N ASP A 107 -19.60 19.10 -12.68
CA ASP A 107 -19.05 18.08 -11.81
C ASP A 107 -18.82 18.71 -10.43
N PHE A 108 -19.15 17.96 -9.38
CA PHE A 108 -19.08 18.35 -7.95
C PHE A 108 -18.09 19.49 -7.67
N PRO A 109 -18.52 20.60 -7.03
CA PRO A 109 -17.67 21.75 -6.84
C PRO A 109 -16.38 21.34 -6.11
N MET A 110 -15.27 21.28 -6.85
CA MET A 110 -13.95 20.88 -6.34
C MET A 110 -13.58 21.68 -5.08
N ARG A 111 -14.09 22.91 -4.97
CA ARG A 111 -13.98 23.77 -3.78
C ARG A 111 -14.54 23.11 -2.51
N TRP A 112 -15.71 22.47 -2.57
CA TRP A 112 -16.31 21.75 -1.44
C TRP A 112 -15.49 20.51 -1.05
N VAL A 113 -14.92 19.81 -2.03
CA VAL A 113 -14.04 18.66 -1.78
C VAL A 113 -12.74 19.11 -1.10
N VAL A 114 -12.15 20.22 -1.55
CA VAL A 114 -10.94 20.81 -0.95
C VAL A 114 -11.23 21.33 0.46
N ILE A 115 -12.34 22.04 0.66
CA ILE A 115 -12.74 22.53 1.99
C ILE A 115 -13.01 21.34 2.92
N GLY A 116 -13.71 20.32 2.45
CA GLY A 116 -13.98 19.09 3.20
C GLY A 116 -12.71 18.31 3.55
N SER A 117 -11.74 18.21 2.63
CA SER A 117 -10.47 17.50 2.89
C SER A 117 -9.59 18.26 3.88
N ILE A 118 -9.53 19.59 3.80
CA ILE A 118 -8.81 20.44 4.75
C ILE A 118 -9.47 20.36 6.12
N PHE A 119 -10.80 20.48 6.19
CA PHE A 119 -11.54 20.35 7.45
C PHE A 119 -11.28 18.99 8.10
N MET A 120 -11.37 17.91 7.33
CA MET A 120 -11.16 16.58 7.88
C MET A 120 -9.69 16.33 8.26
N ALA A 121 -8.73 16.91 7.55
CA ALA A 121 -7.32 16.90 7.95
C ALA A 121 -7.09 17.62 9.29
N VAL A 122 -7.72 18.77 9.50
CA VAL A 122 -7.66 19.53 10.77
C VAL A 122 -8.33 18.75 11.91
N VAL A 123 -9.50 18.15 11.66
CA VAL A 123 -10.19 17.30 12.65
C VAL A 123 -9.32 16.12 13.06
N ILE A 124 -8.66 15.45 12.11
CA ILE A 124 -7.73 14.35 12.41
C ILE A 124 -6.53 14.81 13.25
N CYS A 125 -5.98 16.01 12.98
CA CYS A 125 -4.93 16.61 13.80
C CYS A 125 -5.40 16.93 15.22
N LEU A 126 -6.62 17.48 15.37
CA LEU A 126 -7.19 17.78 16.67
C LEU A 126 -7.49 16.51 17.48
N ILE A 127 -8.03 15.47 16.84
CA ILE A 127 -8.26 14.17 17.48
C ILE A 127 -6.93 13.55 17.94
N GLN A 128 -5.86 13.64 17.14
CA GLN A 128 -4.52 13.16 17.57
C GLN A 128 -3.95 13.95 18.74
N TYR A 129 -4.14 15.26 18.75
CA TYR A 129 -3.73 16.11 19.86
C TYR A 129 -4.45 15.73 21.16
N PHE A 130 -5.78 15.63 21.12
CA PHE A 130 -6.60 15.31 22.30
C PHE A 130 -6.49 13.84 22.74
N SER A 131 -6.43 12.89 21.81
CA SER A 131 -6.46 11.47 22.14
C SER A 131 -5.09 10.91 22.55
N MET A 132 -3.99 11.55 22.13
CA MET A 132 -2.64 10.97 22.29
C MET A 132 -1.58 11.97 22.76
N GLY A 133 -1.93 13.23 23.01
CA GLY A 133 -0.99 14.26 23.49
C GLY A 133 0.12 14.58 22.49
N ILE A 134 -0.08 14.25 21.22
CA ILE A 134 0.93 14.38 20.17
C ILE A 134 0.99 15.84 19.74
N PRO A 135 2.18 16.48 19.71
CA PRO A 135 2.26 17.86 19.29
C PRO A 135 1.97 18.00 17.78
N VAL A 136 1.18 19.02 17.46
CA VAL A 136 0.54 19.23 16.13
C VAL A 136 1.55 19.27 14.98
N TYR A 137 2.81 19.65 15.24
CA TYR A 137 3.87 19.67 14.23
C TYR A 137 4.18 18.27 13.66
N LEU A 138 4.10 17.21 14.46
CA LEU A 138 4.35 15.83 14.01
C LEU A 138 3.24 15.32 13.10
N SER A 139 1.99 15.62 13.44
CA SER A 139 0.82 15.25 12.61
C SER A 139 0.83 15.98 11.27
N PHE A 140 1.25 17.25 11.24
CA PHE A 140 1.39 18.00 9.99
C PHE A 140 2.45 17.38 9.08
N ILE A 141 3.63 17.04 9.63
CA ILE A 141 4.69 16.34 8.90
C ILE A 141 4.19 14.97 8.40
N ALA A 142 3.41 14.23 9.20
CA ALA A 142 2.82 12.94 8.79
C ALA A 142 1.95 13.08 7.54
N ILE A 143 1.09 14.10 7.53
CA ILE A 143 0.19 14.38 6.42
C ILE A 143 0.99 14.71 5.17
N VAL A 144 1.98 15.60 5.27
CA VAL A 144 2.83 15.99 4.15
C VAL A 144 3.60 14.79 3.61
N LEU A 145 4.18 13.98 4.48
CA LEU A 145 4.98 12.81 4.12
C LEU A 145 4.13 11.65 3.56
N SER A 146 2.85 11.59 3.90
CA SER A 146 1.95 10.59 3.34
C SER A 146 1.67 10.82 1.86
N LEU A 147 1.72 12.07 1.36
CA LEU A 147 1.46 12.40 -0.05
C LEU A 147 2.46 11.77 -1.03
N PRO A 148 3.79 11.88 -0.84
CA PRO A 148 4.74 11.19 -1.71
C PRO A 148 4.63 9.67 -1.58
N LEU A 149 4.40 9.13 -0.37
CA LEU A 149 4.23 7.68 -0.18
C LEU A 149 2.99 7.15 -0.92
N MET A 150 1.92 7.93 -0.92
CA MET A 150 0.68 7.68 -1.66
C MET A 150 0.92 7.64 -3.18
N LEU A 151 1.68 8.58 -3.73
CA LEU A 151 2.07 8.56 -5.15
C LEU A 151 2.88 7.31 -5.53
N VAL A 152 3.76 6.84 -4.64
CA VAL A 152 4.48 5.57 -4.82
C VAL A 152 3.50 4.39 -4.81
N GLY A 153 2.56 4.38 -3.86
CA GLY A 153 1.50 3.38 -3.76
C GLY A 153 0.67 3.26 -5.03
N LEU A 154 0.22 4.39 -5.59
CA LEU A 154 -0.54 4.44 -6.85
C LEU A 154 0.21 3.86 -8.02
N ARG A 155 1.50 4.17 -8.14
CA ARG A 155 2.31 3.63 -9.22
C ARG A 155 2.40 2.11 -9.10
N VAL A 156 2.73 1.61 -7.92
CA VAL A 156 2.86 0.16 -7.70
C VAL A 156 1.52 -0.50 -7.99
N LEU A 157 0.42 0.06 -7.48
CA LEU A 157 -0.93 -0.44 -7.77
C LEU A 157 -1.25 -0.45 -9.26
N GLY A 158 -0.88 0.59 -10.01
CA GLY A 158 -1.09 0.66 -11.45
C GLY A 158 -0.22 -0.31 -12.25
N GLU A 159 0.92 -0.73 -11.70
CA GLU A 159 1.84 -1.68 -12.34
C GLU A 159 1.54 -3.14 -11.95
N THR A 160 1.07 -3.40 -10.73
CA THR A 160 0.94 -4.76 -10.17
C THR A 160 -0.48 -5.16 -9.81
N ASN A 161 -1.46 -4.27 -9.98
CA ASN A 161 -2.84 -4.43 -9.51
C ASN A 161 -2.98 -4.72 -7.99
N TRP A 162 -1.87 -4.58 -7.23
CA TRP A 162 -1.80 -4.87 -5.81
C TRP A 162 -1.02 -3.77 -5.10
N GLY A 163 -1.70 -3.05 -4.22
CA GLY A 163 -1.09 -1.95 -3.48
C GLY A 163 -0.28 -2.42 -2.26
N PRO A 164 0.92 -1.87 -2.02
CA PRO A 164 1.81 -2.32 -0.94
C PRO A 164 1.47 -1.67 0.42
N ILE A 165 0.28 -1.99 0.98
CA ILE A 165 -0.25 -1.38 2.22
C ILE A 165 0.72 -1.55 3.41
N SER A 166 1.18 -2.78 3.63
CA SER A 166 2.07 -3.09 4.77
C SER A 166 3.43 -2.42 4.64
N ALA A 167 4.00 -2.36 3.44
CA ALA A 167 5.29 -1.71 3.22
C ALA A 167 5.21 -0.19 3.43
N MET A 168 4.13 0.46 2.97
CA MET A 168 3.91 1.89 3.21
C MET A 168 3.76 2.21 4.70
N SER A 169 3.01 1.40 5.45
CA SER A 169 2.81 1.53 6.89
C SER A 169 4.14 1.33 7.66
N ASN A 170 4.96 0.35 7.28
CA ASN A 170 6.28 0.14 7.89
C ASN A 170 7.26 1.26 7.55
N MET A 171 7.21 1.80 6.33
CA MET A 171 8.05 2.93 5.96
C MET A 171 7.69 4.19 6.75
N MET A 172 6.40 4.48 6.92
CA MET A 172 5.98 5.62 7.73
C MET A 172 6.52 5.46 9.16
N GLN A 173 6.47 4.24 9.70
CA GLN A 173 7.03 3.97 11.02
C GLN A 173 8.54 4.21 11.08
N ALA A 174 9.29 3.82 10.06
CA ALA A 174 10.72 4.09 9.98
C ALA A 174 11.03 5.58 9.95
N ILE A 175 10.26 6.37 9.21
CA ILE A 175 10.47 7.82 9.12
C ILE A 175 10.12 8.49 10.46
N PHE A 176 9.03 8.07 11.12
CA PHE A 176 8.70 8.60 12.44
C PHE A 176 9.65 8.14 13.54
N ALA A 177 10.23 6.95 13.43
CA ALA A 177 11.31 6.51 14.31
C ALA A 177 12.56 7.39 14.18
N PHE A 178 12.82 7.95 12.99
CA PHE A 178 13.93 8.87 12.76
C PHE A 178 13.61 10.32 13.19
N ILE A 179 12.41 10.81 12.91
CA ILE A 179 11.99 12.18 13.23
C ILE A 179 11.73 12.37 14.74
N SER A 180 11.17 11.37 15.41
CA SER A 180 10.83 11.42 16.84
C SER A 180 11.20 10.11 17.54
N PRO A 181 12.51 9.85 17.72
CA PRO A 181 12.97 8.63 18.40
C PRO A 181 12.43 8.58 19.84
N GLY A 182 11.81 7.45 20.22
CA GLY A 182 11.31 7.20 21.58
C GLY A 182 9.80 7.39 21.79
N ASN A 183 9.04 7.91 20.81
CA ASN A 183 7.60 8.09 20.94
C ASN A 183 6.81 7.00 20.19
N VAL A 184 6.57 5.86 20.87
CA VAL A 184 5.81 4.72 20.33
C VAL A 184 4.38 5.10 19.92
N PRO A 185 3.61 5.89 20.72
CA PRO A 185 2.27 6.33 20.32
C PRO A 185 2.22 7.06 18.98
N VAL A 186 3.12 8.01 18.73
CA VAL A 186 3.19 8.76 17.45
C VAL A 186 3.52 7.82 16.29
N ASN A 187 4.46 6.91 16.52
CA ASN A 187 4.91 5.97 15.52
C ASN A 187 3.75 5.04 15.09
N MET A 188 3.01 4.48 16.04
CA MET A 188 1.84 3.64 15.77
C MET A 188 0.70 4.41 15.08
N SER A 189 0.44 5.65 15.46
CA SER A 189 -0.62 6.47 14.84
C SER A 189 -0.30 6.83 13.40
N SER A 190 0.94 7.19 13.11
CA SER A 190 1.39 7.48 11.74
C SER A 190 1.26 6.27 10.82
N SER A 191 1.56 5.07 11.35
CA SER A 191 1.38 3.78 10.68
C SER A 191 -0.08 3.54 10.32
N GLY A 192 -0.99 3.69 11.29
CA GLY A 192 -2.43 3.50 11.11
C GLY A 192 -3.00 4.46 10.08
N LEU A 193 -2.66 5.75 10.16
CA LEU A 193 -3.11 6.76 9.20
C LEU A 193 -2.64 6.47 7.78
N THR A 194 -1.38 6.02 7.62
CA THR A 194 -0.83 5.67 6.31
C THR A 194 -1.47 4.40 5.75
N GLY A 195 -1.70 3.39 6.59
CA GLY A 195 -2.41 2.17 6.24
C GLY A 195 -3.85 2.46 5.79
N THR A 196 -4.57 3.31 6.52
CA THR A 196 -5.94 3.70 6.14
C THR A 196 -5.96 4.50 4.84
N ARG A 197 -5.05 5.48 4.67
CA ARG A 197 -4.96 6.26 3.42
C ARG A 197 -4.67 5.38 2.21
N SER A 198 -3.68 4.51 2.31
CA SER A 198 -3.34 3.57 1.23
C SER A 198 -4.48 2.62 0.90
N THR A 199 -5.21 2.13 1.91
CA THR A 199 -6.38 1.26 1.68
C THR A 199 -7.51 1.98 0.94
N ILE A 200 -7.83 3.22 1.36
CA ILE A 200 -8.84 4.04 0.69
C ILE A 200 -8.44 4.32 -0.75
N GLU A 201 -7.18 4.64 -0.97
CA GLU A 201 -6.65 4.90 -2.29
C GLU A 201 -6.72 3.68 -3.21
N ILE A 202 -6.25 2.53 -2.74
CA ILE A 202 -6.33 1.27 -3.50
C ILE A 202 -7.77 0.97 -3.87
N LYS A 203 -8.68 1.10 -2.90
CA LYS A 203 -10.11 0.92 -3.10
C LYS A 203 -10.68 1.89 -4.14
N SER A 204 -10.22 3.14 -4.15
CA SER A 204 -10.69 4.17 -5.08
C SER A 204 -10.14 4.02 -6.50
N ALA A 205 -8.96 3.41 -6.64
CA ALA A 205 -8.31 3.16 -7.93
C ALA A 205 -8.76 1.84 -8.58
N GLN A 206 -9.41 0.95 -7.82
CA GLN A 206 -10.01 -0.27 -8.36
C GLN A 206 -11.38 0.03 -9.01
N PRO A 207 -11.70 -0.63 -10.14
CA PRO A 207 -13.02 -0.51 -10.76
C PRO A 207 -14.13 -0.95 -9.79
N ASP A 208 -15.27 -0.26 -9.83
CA ASP A 208 -16.39 -0.55 -8.91
C ASP A 208 -17.01 -1.91 -9.21
N ASP A 209 -16.66 -2.92 -8.41
CA ASP A 209 -17.23 -4.27 -8.47
C ASP A 209 -18.76 -4.27 -8.36
N ARG A 210 -19.36 -3.23 -7.76
CA ARG A 210 -20.84 -3.08 -7.66
C ARG A 210 -21.50 -2.77 -9.00
N ALA A 211 -20.76 -2.26 -9.99
CA ALA A 211 -21.27 -2.10 -11.36
C ALA A 211 -21.33 -3.48 -12.06
N THR A 212 -20.30 -4.30 -11.89
CA THR A 212 -20.21 -5.67 -12.42
C THR A 212 -21.27 -6.59 -11.79
N ASP A 213 -21.45 -6.54 -10.47
CA ASP A 213 -22.46 -7.30 -9.74
C ASP A 213 -23.90 -6.87 -10.05
N ARG A 214 -24.11 -5.60 -10.43
CA ARG A 214 -25.41 -5.15 -10.92
C ARG A 214 -25.64 -5.68 -12.32
N GLY A 215 -24.66 -5.62 -13.22
CA GLY A 215 -24.71 -6.19 -14.57
C GLY A 215 -25.03 -7.69 -14.56
N ALA A 216 -24.35 -8.47 -13.72
CA ALA A 216 -24.61 -9.91 -13.55
C ALA A 216 -26.05 -10.19 -13.06
N ARG A 217 -26.57 -9.37 -12.13
CA ARG A 217 -27.97 -9.44 -11.66
C ARG A 217 -29.02 -9.02 -12.68
N TRP A 218 -28.66 -8.29 -13.72
CA TRP A 218 -29.57 -7.99 -14.82
C TRP A 218 -29.65 -9.17 -15.78
N ILE A 219 -28.50 -9.77 -16.11
CA ILE A 219 -28.41 -10.95 -17.00
C ILE A 219 -29.14 -12.15 -16.40
N ASP A 220 -28.95 -12.43 -15.10
CA ASP A 220 -29.60 -13.55 -14.39
C ASP A 220 -31.13 -13.38 -14.37
N ARG A 221 -31.60 -12.16 -14.08
CA ARG A 221 -33.02 -11.82 -14.04
C ARG A 221 -33.71 -11.84 -15.40
N ASP A 222 -32.99 -11.53 -16.48
CA ASP A 222 -33.53 -11.68 -17.84
C ASP A 222 -33.53 -13.14 -18.29
N GLY A 223 -32.57 -13.97 -17.83
CA GLY A 223 -32.59 -15.43 -18.00
C GLY A 223 -33.80 -16.11 -17.36
N ASP A 224 -34.15 -15.73 -16.13
CA ASP A 224 -35.32 -16.23 -15.42
C ASP A 224 -36.64 -15.85 -16.10
N ARG A 225 -36.72 -14.65 -16.69
CA ARG A 225 -37.90 -14.19 -17.42
C ARG A 225 -38.14 -14.94 -18.73
N VAL A 226 -37.07 -15.30 -19.43
CA VAL A 226 -37.16 -16.10 -20.67
C VAL A 226 -37.54 -17.55 -20.37
N SER A 227 -37.02 -18.13 -19.27
CA SER A 227 -37.38 -19.49 -18.85
C SER A 227 -38.80 -19.60 -18.29
N GLY A 228 -39.35 -18.54 -17.70
CA GLY A 228 -40.75 -18.48 -17.24
C GLY A 228 -41.77 -18.26 -18.35
N ALA A 229 -41.36 -17.78 -19.52
CA ALA A 229 -42.23 -17.58 -20.69
C ALA A 229 -42.29 -18.81 -21.63
N ALA A 230 -41.41 -19.79 -21.42
CA ALA A 230 -41.31 -21.02 -22.22
C ALA A 230 -42.00 -22.24 -21.58
N LYS A 231 -42.81 -22.02 -20.53
CA LYS A 231 -43.55 -23.06 -19.79
C LYS A 231 -45.02 -22.67 -19.69
#